data_AF-A0A849EVR1-F1
#
_entry.id   AF-A0A849EVR1-F1
#
_cell.length_a   1.000
_cell.length_b   1.000
_cell.length_c   1.000
_cell.angle_alpha   90.00
_cell.angle_beta   90.00
_cell.angle_gamma   90.00
#
_symmetry.space_group_name_H-M   'P 1'
#
loop_
_entity.id
_entity.type
_entity.pdbx_description
1 polymer ?
#
loop_
_entity_poly.entity_id
_entity_poly.type
_entity_poly.pdbx_seq_one_letter_code
_entity_poly.pdbx_strand_id
1 'polypeptide(L)' 'WYREGRAPLHTLRADIDYGLIEARTTYGVIGVKVYIFKGEILKKDQAALES' A
#
# COMPACT_ATOMS: atom_id res chain seq x y z
N TRP A 1 -3.87 13.59 -8.55
CA TRP A 1 -3.88 12.38 -7.70
C TRP A 1 -5.15 12.41 -6.87
N TYR A 2 -5.74 11.26 -6.55
CA TYR A 2 -6.86 11.17 -5.62
C TYR A 2 -6.37 10.42 -4.37
N ARG A 3 -6.68 10.94 -3.18
CA ARG A 3 -6.27 10.33 -1.91
C ARG A 3 -7.41 10.46 -0.92
N GLU A 4 -7.79 9.35 -0.33
CA GLU A 4 -8.81 9.25 0.70
C GLU A 4 -8.18 8.62 1.95
N GLY A 5 -8.49 9.14 3.14
CA GLY A 5 -7.92 8.66 4.40
C GLY A 5 -6.49 9.13 4.69
N ARG A 6 -5.80 8.39 5.59
CA ARG A 6 -4.40 8.68 6.04
C ARG A 6 -3.43 7.69 5.39
N ALA A 7 -2.34 8.21 4.83
CA ALA A 7 -1.24 7.42 4.25
C ALA A 7 0.11 7.96 4.75
N PRO A 8 0.60 7.50 5.92
CA PRO A 8 1.84 7.99 6.51
C PRO A 8 3.07 7.33 5.86
N LEU A 9 3.52 7.87 4.72
CA LEU A 9 4.63 7.32 3.91
C LEU A 9 6.01 7.35 4.60
N HIS A 10 6.21 8.22 5.58
CA HIS A 10 7.47 8.35 6.32
C HIS A 10 7.51 7.50 7.60
N THR A 11 6.41 6.82 7.95
CA THR A 11 6.31 6.02 9.16
C THR A 11 6.66 4.58 8.85
N LEU A 12 7.87 4.13 9.23
CA LEU A 12 8.35 2.77 8.93
C LEU A 12 7.52 1.64 9.57
N ARG A 13 6.77 1.92 10.64
CA ARG A 13 5.86 0.95 11.28
C ARG A 13 4.49 0.83 10.60
N ALA A 14 4.23 1.64 9.58
CA ALA A 14 3.00 1.58 8.81
C ALA A 14 3.04 0.36 7.89
N ASP A 15 2.03 -0.49 7.97
CA ASP A 15 1.81 -1.55 6.99
C ASP A 15 1.21 -0.92 5.71
N ILE A 16 2.05 -0.79 4.69
CA ILE A 16 1.69 -0.18 3.41
C ILE A 16 1.95 -1.18 2.31
N ASP A 17 0.88 -1.60 1.65
CA ASP A 17 0.97 -2.37 0.42
C ASP A 17 1.17 -1.43 -0.76
N TYR A 18 2.20 -1.72 -1.55
CA TYR A 18 2.48 -1.02 -2.80
C TYR A 18 2.21 -1.94 -3.99
N GLY A 19 1.40 -1.45 -4.93
CA GLY A 19 1.15 -2.09 -6.21
C GLY A 19 1.45 -1.15 -7.37
N LEU A 20 2.14 -1.67 -8.38
CA LEU A 20 2.33 -1.00 -9.66
C LEU A 20 1.79 -1.91 -10.77
N ILE A 21 0.92 -1.35 -11.61
CA ILE A 21 0.40 -2.05 -12.79
C ILE A 21 0.35 -1.11 -13.99
N GLU A 22 0.57 -1.69 -15.16
CA GLU A 22 0.50 -0.99 -16.43
C GLU A 22 -0.80 -1.34 -17.14
N ALA A 23 -1.65 -0.34 -17.38
CA ALA A 23 -2.86 -0.50 -18.18
C ALA A 23 -2.54 -0.25 -19.65
N ARG A 24 -2.69 -1.28 -20.49
CA ARG A 24 -2.52 -1.17 -21.95
C ARG A 24 -3.82 -0.68 -22.57
N THR A 25 -3.79 0.50 -23.16
CA THR A 25 -4.92 1.12 -23.86
C THR A 25 -4.60 1.29 -25.34
N THR A 26 -5.62 1.56 -26.15
CA THR A 26 -5.52 1.75 -27.60
C THR A 26 -4.51 2.81 -28.02
N TYR A 27 -4.27 3.81 -27.15
CA TYR A 27 -3.37 4.94 -27.42
C TYR A 27 -2.03 4.83 -26.69
N GLY A 28 -1.79 3.76 -25.93
CA GLY A 28 -0.53 3.57 -25.22
C GLY A 28 -0.69 2.92 -23.84
N VAL A 29 0.34 3.06 -23.01
CA VAL A 29 0.42 2.43 -21.68
C VAL A 29 0.27 3.48 -20.59
N ILE A 30 -0.64 3.26 -19.66
CA ILE A 30 -0.87 4.11 -18.49
C ILE A 30 -0.37 3.38 -17.25
N GLY A 31 0.60 3.96 -16.54
CA GLY A 31 1.09 3.43 -15.27
C GLY A 31 0.16 3.82 -14.11
N VAL A 32 -0.34 2.83 -13.37
CA VAL A 32 -1.16 3.01 -12.17
C VAL A 32 -0.33 2.59 -10.96
N LYS A 33 -0.17 3.51 -10.01
CA LYS A 33 0.50 3.26 -8.72
C LYS A 33 -0.54 3.36 -7.62
N VAL A 34 -0.62 2.33 -6.80
CA VAL A 34 -1.57 2.25 -5.70
C VAL A 34 -0.82 1.99 -4.40
N TYR A 35 -1.20 2.74 -3.37
CA TYR A 35 -0.72 2.58 -2.00
C TYR A 35 -1.92 2.34 -1.11
N ILE A 36 -1.94 1.22 -0.39
CA ILE A 36 -3.02 0.86 0.54
C ILE A 36 -2.42 0.80 1.95
N PHE A 37 -2.92 1.63 2.85
CA PHE A 37 -2.53 1.63 4.26
C PHE A 37 -3.45 0.68 5.02
N LYS A 38 -2.90 -0.42 5.55
CA LYS A 38 -3.64 -1.46 6.28
C LYS A 38 -3.64 -1.26 7.80
N GLY A 39 -2.76 -0.43 8.33
CA GLY A 39 -2.65 -0.16 9.76
C GLY A 39 -1.20 0.02 10.20
N GLU A 40 -0.95 -0.04 11.51
CA GLU A 40 0.42 -0.07 12.06
C GLU A 40 0.73 -1.49 12.56
N ILE A 41 1.91 -2.01 12.24
CA ILE A 41 2.39 -3.29 12.77
C ILE A 41 2.87 -3.03 14.21
N LEU A 42 2.03 -3.30 15.20
CA LEU A 42 2.47 -3.42 16.59
C LEU A 42 2.94 -4.85 16.82
N LYS A 43 4.04 -5.04 17.57
CA LYS A 43 4.66 -6.33 17.94
C LYS A 43 3.70 -7.46 18.39
N LYS A 44 2.42 -7.17 18.64
CA LYS A 44 1.37 -8.15 18.94
C LYS A 44 1.05 -9.08 17.77
N ASP A 45 1.19 -8.63 16.53
CA ASP A 45 0.81 -9.44 15.36
C ASP A 45 1.84 -10.52 15.03
N GLN A 46 3.11 -10.33 15.41
CA GLN A 46 4.13 -11.38 15.33
C GLN A 46 3.83 -12.57 16.25
N ALA A 47 3.20 -12.34 17.41
CA ALA A 47 2.82 -13.42 18.33
C ALA A 47 1.62 -14.25 17.84
N ALA A 48 0.76 -13.70 16.97
CA ALA A 48 -0.40 -14.39 16.43
C ALA A 48 -0.11 -15.21 15.16
N LEU A 49 0.98 -14.89 14.44
CA LEU A 49 1.40 -15.63 13.24
C LEU A 49 2.29 -16.85 13.57
N GLU A 50 2.87 -16.90 14.78
CA GLU A 50 3.69 -18.00 15.28
C GLU A 50 2.92 -18.98 16.22
N SER A 51 1.59 -18.84 16.34
CA SER A 51 0.72 -19.75 17.13
C SER A 51 -0.08 -20.73 16.28
#